data_AF-A0A382W4K3-F1
#
_entry.id   AF-A0A382W4K3-F1
#
_cell.length_a   1.000
_cell.length_b   1.000
_cell.length_c   1.000
_cell.angle_alpha   90.00
_cell.angle_beta   90.00
_cell.angle_gamma   90.00
#
_symmetry.space_group_name_H-M   'P 1'
#
loop_
_entity.id
_entity.type
_entity.pdbx_description
1 polymer ?
#
loop_
_entity_poly.entity_id
_entity_poly.type
_entity_poly.pdbx_seq_one_letter_code
_entity_poly.pdbx_strand_id
1 'polypeptide(L)'
;MAMFPECIECRGTRGMCGISPCPLLADIRGRLPVVQSGSVSELVGPSPPALFVGRYGYPDVRAGPSAAWVPDDSNAAPLASGDPADLFGRPLEEVAARHANLITGGNVMPVNSTSSPGAMLETTQEIAMAEKSVDVELDFAKPIMVGRNPTFDSMSTPLGPSGEVLRAEVVGHASIPRKVDS
;
A
#
# COMPACT_ATOMS: atom_id res chain seq x y z
N MET A 1 27.03 5.74 19.14
CA MET A 1 26.47 6.78 18.24
C MET A 1 25.40 7.52 19.03
N ALA A 2 25.63 8.77 19.40
CA ALA A 2 24.68 9.52 20.23
C ALA A 2 23.42 9.80 19.41
N MET A 3 22.31 9.19 19.80
CA MET A 3 20.99 9.56 19.28
C MET A 3 20.62 10.88 19.96
N PHE A 4 20.78 11.99 19.25
CA PHE A 4 20.43 13.30 19.78
C PHE A 4 18.93 13.30 20.17
N PRO A 5 18.55 13.78 21.36
CA PRO A 5 17.15 13.77 21.83
C PRO A 5 16.21 14.47 20.83
N GLU A 6 16.73 15.46 20.09
CA GLU A 6 15.99 16.17 19.04
C GLU A 6 15.52 15.23 17.91
N CYS A 7 16.18 14.10 17.66
CA CYS A 7 15.78 13.14 16.62
C CYS A 7 14.40 12.51 16.90
N ILE A 8 14.04 12.31 18.17
CA ILE A 8 12.75 11.72 18.56
C ILE A 8 11.60 12.70 18.29
N GLU A 9 11.85 14.00 18.48
CA GLU A 9 10.86 15.05 18.21
C GLU A 9 10.83 15.45 16.72
N CYS A 10 11.99 15.50 16.09
CA CYS A 10 12.16 15.86 14.69
C CYS A 10 11.61 14.77 13.76
N ARG A 11 11.82 13.50 14.15
CA ARG A 11 11.49 12.30 13.37
C ARG A 11 11.94 12.34 11.90
N GLY A 12 12.96 13.12 11.61
CA GLY A 12 13.49 13.32 10.25
C GLY A 12 12.63 14.19 9.32
N THR A 13 11.51 14.75 9.79
CA THR A 13 10.62 15.62 8.98
C THR A 13 10.82 17.11 9.25
N ARG A 14 11.22 17.48 10.48
CA ARG A 14 11.35 18.88 10.91
C ARG A 14 12.73 19.51 10.68
N GLY A 15 13.74 18.70 10.37
CA GLY A 15 15.10 19.19 10.13
C GLY A 15 15.77 19.89 11.33
N MET A 16 15.38 19.58 12.58
CA MET A 16 15.87 20.27 13.80
C MET A 16 17.40 20.21 13.97
N CYS A 17 18.07 19.19 13.41
CA CYS A 17 19.52 19.06 13.43
C CYS A 17 20.25 19.77 12.27
N GLY A 18 19.52 20.39 11.32
CA GLY A 18 20.09 21.10 10.17
C GLY A 18 20.73 20.23 9.08
N ILE A 19 20.69 18.89 9.21
CA ILE A 19 21.28 17.95 8.24
C ILE A 19 20.26 17.55 7.18
N SER A 20 20.57 17.76 5.90
CA SER A 20 19.73 17.38 4.75
C SER A 20 20.53 16.61 3.69
N PRO A 21 20.09 15.40 3.28
CA PRO A 21 18.95 14.64 3.80
C PRO A 21 19.23 14.04 5.20
N CYS A 22 18.19 13.74 5.98
CA CYS A 22 18.33 13.11 7.30
C CYS A 22 19.09 11.77 7.18
N PRO A 23 20.22 11.56 7.89
CA PRO A 23 21.05 10.37 7.72
C PRO A 23 20.35 9.08 8.16
N LEU A 24 19.46 9.14 9.16
CA LEU A 24 18.67 7.99 9.61
C LEU A 24 17.67 7.54 8.53
N LEU A 25 16.96 8.50 7.91
CA LEU A 25 16.03 8.19 6.83
C LEU A 25 16.76 7.75 5.56
N ALA A 26 17.96 8.28 5.31
CA ALA A 26 18.79 7.87 4.18
C ALA A 26 19.28 6.42 4.33
N ASP A 27 19.73 6.02 5.52
CA ASP A 27 20.12 4.63 5.81
C ASP A 27 18.93 3.68 5.63
N ILE A 28 17.78 4.00 6.21
CA ILE A 28 16.55 3.19 6.04
C ILE A 28 16.19 3.06 4.56
N ARG A 29 16.19 4.17 3.80
CA ARG A 29 15.90 4.13 2.35
C ARG A 29 16.84 3.23 1.57
N GLY A 30 18.11 3.12 1.98
CA GLY A 30 19.08 2.22 1.35
C GLY A 30 18.81 0.73 1.62
N ARG A 31 18.05 0.41 2.67
CA ARG A 31 17.66 -0.97 3.04
C ARG A 31 16.30 -1.39 2.47
N LEU A 32 15.49 -0.44 2.02
CA LEU A 32 14.18 -0.73 1.45
C LEU A 32 14.33 -1.44 0.09
N PRO A 33 13.42 -2.39 -0.23
CA PRO A 33 13.45 -3.07 -1.51
C PRO A 33 13.31 -2.06 -2.66
N VAL A 34 14.18 -2.18 -3.64
CA VAL A 34 14.11 -1.41 -4.88
C VAL A 34 13.41 -2.26 -5.92
N VAL A 35 12.25 -1.79 -6.37
CA VAL A 35 11.48 -2.43 -7.45
C VAL A 35 12.05 -1.97 -8.79
N GLN A 36 11.96 -2.80 -9.83
CA GLN A 36 12.39 -2.41 -11.17
C GLN A 36 11.64 -1.17 -11.66
N SER A 37 12.36 -0.24 -12.27
CA SER A 37 11.77 0.98 -12.82
C SER A 37 10.93 0.66 -14.05
N GLY A 38 9.69 1.16 -14.06
CA GLY A 38 8.73 0.88 -15.13
C GLY A 38 7.55 1.84 -15.11
N SER A 39 6.68 1.69 -16.09
CA SER A 39 5.42 2.43 -16.19
C SER A 39 4.28 1.42 -16.32
N VAL A 40 3.30 1.50 -15.43
CA VAL A 40 2.17 0.56 -15.36
C VAL A 40 0.88 1.34 -15.60
N SER A 41 0.18 1.06 -16.70
CA SER A 41 -1.15 1.61 -17.00
C SER A 41 -2.29 0.70 -16.55
N GLU A 42 -2.03 -0.60 -16.53
CA GLU A 42 -2.94 -1.67 -16.15
C GLU A 42 -2.16 -2.63 -15.28
N LEU A 43 -2.77 -3.11 -14.20
CA LEU A 43 -2.16 -4.01 -13.25
C LEU A 43 -3.08 -5.19 -12.99
N VAL A 44 -2.58 -6.40 -13.25
CA VAL A 44 -3.18 -7.64 -12.79
C VAL A 44 -2.26 -8.25 -11.76
N GLY A 45 -2.78 -8.56 -10.57
CA GLY A 45 -1.99 -9.18 -9.53
C GLY A 45 -2.73 -9.41 -8.22
N PRO A 46 -2.09 -10.11 -7.27
CA PRO A 46 -2.70 -10.40 -6.00
C PRO A 46 -2.79 -9.14 -5.14
N SER A 47 -4.00 -8.81 -4.70
CA SER A 47 -4.30 -7.81 -3.68
C SER A 47 -4.39 -8.48 -2.31
N PRO A 48 -3.60 -8.07 -1.30
CA PRO A 48 -3.82 -8.55 0.06
C PRO A 48 -5.22 -8.15 0.56
N PRO A 49 -5.74 -8.84 1.59
CA PRO A 49 -7.04 -8.52 2.19
C PRO A 49 -6.92 -7.27 3.08
N ALA A 50 -6.69 -6.13 2.43
CA ALA A 50 -6.52 -4.82 3.01
C ALA A 50 -6.93 -3.76 1.99
N LEU A 51 -7.36 -2.60 2.49
CA LEU A 51 -7.71 -1.46 1.65
C LEU A 51 -6.95 -0.22 2.11
N PHE A 52 -6.71 0.70 1.19
CA PHE A 52 -6.10 1.98 1.50
C PHE A 52 -7.18 3.02 1.80
N VAL A 53 -7.01 3.77 2.91
CA VAL A 53 -7.82 4.95 3.23
C VAL A 53 -6.90 6.13 3.48
N GLY A 54 -7.11 7.21 2.72
CA GLY A 54 -6.37 8.45 2.84
C GLY A 54 -6.77 9.25 4.09
N ARG A 55 -5.79 9.93 4.70
CA ARG A 55 -5.99 10.80 5.88
C ARG A 55 -6.52 12.21 5.58
N TYR A 56 -6.67 12.57 4.31
CA TYR A 56 -7.09 13.90 3.86
C TYR A 56 -8.38 13.82 3.06
N GLY A 57 -9.15 14.91 3.07
CA GLY A 57 -10.34 15.06 2.25
C GLY A 57 -11.67 14.83 2.97
N TYR A 58 -11.67 14.44 4.25
CA TYR A 58 -12.90 14.16 5.00
C TYR A 58 -13.97 15.27 4.84
N PRO A 59 -15.23 14.93 4.49
CA PRO A 59 -15.80 13.57 4.41
C PRO A 59 -15.53 12.80 3.10
N ASP A 60 -14.93 13.43 2.08
CA ASP A 60 -14.62 12.83 0.77
C ASP A 60 -13.17 12.33 0.74
N VAL A 61 -12.97 11.10 1.19
CA VAL A 61 -11.64 10.51 1.36
C VAL A 61 -11.23 9.69 0.15
N ARG A 62 -9.93 9.68 -0.16
CA ARG A 62 -9.39 8.77 -1.16
C ARG A 62 -9.35 7.35 -0.59
N ALA A 63 -10.01 6.41 -1.25
CA ALA A 63 -10.00 5.00 -0.86
C ALA A 63 -9.89 4.09 -2.09
N GLY A 64 -9.34 2.88 -1.89
CA GLY A 64 -9.28 1.88 -2.95
C GLY A 64 -8.38 0.68 -2.63
N PRO A 65 -8.33 -0.30 -3.55
CA PRO A 65 -7.56 -1.52 -3.39
C PRO A 65 -6.08 -1.29 -3.68
N SER A 66 -5.23 -2.22 -3.26
CA SER A 66 -3.79 -2.18 -3.53
C SER A 66 -3.34 -3.54 -4.01
N ALA A 67 -2.70 -3.63 -5.18
CA ALA A 67 -2.26 -4.90 -5.72
C ALA A 67 -0.74 -4.96 -5.82
N ALA A 68 -0.18 -6.15 -5.63
CA ALA A 68 1.23 -6.38 -5.84
C ALA A 68 1.53 -6.38 -7.34
N TRP A 69 2.57 -5.65 -7.74
CA TRP A 69 3.14 -5.80 -9.07
C TRP A 69 4.15 -6.94 -9.04
N VAL A 70 3.78 -8.07 -9.63
CA VAL A 70 4.61 -9.27 -9.73
C VAL A 70 5.00 -9.41 -11.20
N PRO A 71 6.25 -9.08 -11.59
CA PRO A 71 6.75 -9.46 -12.91
C PRO A 71 6.72 -10.98 -13.06
N ASP A 72 6.35 -11.48 -14.24
CA ASP A 72 6.17 -12.91 -14.57
C ASP A 72 7.34 -13.83 -14.12
N ASP A 73 8.56 -13.29 -13.99
CA ASP A 73 9.78 -14.03 -13.64
C ASP A 73 10.14 -14.01 -12.14
N SER A 74 9.29 -13.44 -11.28
CA SER A 74 9.62 -13.26 -9.86
C SER A 74 9.06 -14.38 -8.97
N ASN A 75 9.95 -15.15 -8.32
CA ASN A 75 9.65 -16.06 -7.21
C ASN A 75 9.21 -15.32 -5.92
N ALA A 76 8.70 -14.10 -6.04
CA ALA A 76 8.20 -13.33 -4.92
C ALA A 76 6.90 -13.99 -4.44
N ALA A 77 6.97 -14.77 -3.37
CA ALA A 77 5.80 -15.36 -2.75
C ALA A 77 4.81 -14.22 -2.44
N PRO A 78 3.58 -14.25 -3.00
CA PRO A 78 2.54 -13.32 -2.61
C PRO A 78 2.41 -13.38 -1.10
N LEU A 79 2.25 -12.22 -0.45
CA LEU A 79 1.86 -12.21 0.95
C LEU A 79 0.53 -12.92 1.04
N ALA A 80 0.55 -14.16 1.53
CA ALA A 80 -0.62 -15.04 1.52
C ALA A 80 -1.69 -14.57 2.53
N SER A 81 -1.30 -13.77 3.51
CA SER A 81 -2.11 -13.37 4.66
C SER A 81 -2.02 -11.86 4.92
N GLY A 82 -3.16 -11.28 5.28
CA GLY A 82 -3.30 -9.90 5.74
C GLY A 82 -2.96 -9.69 7.22
N ASP A 83 -2.59 -10.74 7.96
CA ASP A 83 -2.39 -10.67 9.41
C ASP A 83 -1.07 -9.96 9.78
N PRO A 84 -1.11 -8.84 10.52
CA PRO A 84 0.08 -8.20 11.05
C PRO A 84 0.92 -9.10 11.97
N ALA A 85 0.33 -10.13 12.60
CA ALA A 85 1.03 -11.06 13.47
C ALA A 85 2.12 -11.84 12.71
N ASP A 86 1.92 -12.10 11.42
CA ASP A 86 2.89 -12.81 10.56
C ASP A 86 4.21 -12.04 10.36
N LEU A 87 4.22 -10.74 10.73
CA LEU A 87 5.38 -9.86 10.66
C LEU A 87 6.22 -9.87 11.94
N PHE A 88 5.71 -10.46 13.03
CA PHE A 88 6.43 -10.48 14.30
C PHE A 88 7.72 -11.30 14.17
N GLY A 89 8.85 -10.69 14.56
CA GLY A 89 10.18 -11.33 14.49
C GLY A 89 10.83 -11.31 13.10
N ARG A 90 10.15 -10.79 12.06
CA ARG A 90 10.73 -10.59 10.72
C ARG A 90 11.65 -9.36 10.68
N PRO A 91 12.64 -9.34 9.77
CA PRO A 91 13.51 -8.18 9.58
C PRO A 91 12.71 -6.97 9.08
N LEU A 92 13.19 -5.75 9.39
CA LEU A 92 12.51 -4.50 9.05
C LEU A 92 12.24 -4.38 7.55
N GLU A 93 13.17 -4.89 6.74
CA GLU A 93 13.10 -4.89 5.28
C GLU A 93 11.90 -5.68 4.77
N GLU A 94 11.60 -6.84 5.37
CA GLU A 94 10.42 -7.65 5.03
C GLU A 94 9.11 -6.97 5.49
N VAL A 95 9.12 -6.39 6.69
CA VAL A 95 7.96 -5.65 7.23
C VAL A 95 7.64 -4.44 6.34
N ALA A 96 8.68 -3.73 5.89
CA ALA A 96 8.56 -2.58 5.02
C ALA A 96 8.13 -2.96 3.59
N ALA A 97 8.69 -4.05 3.04
CA ALA A 97 8.35 -4.57 1.72
C ALA A 97 6.86 -4.85 1.56
N ARG A 98 6.17 -5.18 2.67
CA ARG A 98 4.76 -5.54 2.69
C ARG A 98 3.84 -4.55 1.99
N HIS A 99 4.03 -3.26 2.25
CA HIS A 99 3.22 -2.19 1.66
C HIS A 99 4.00 -1.37 0.62
N ALA A 100 5.33 -1.36 0.70
CA ALA A 100 6.19 -0.65 -0.26
C ALA A 100 6.07 -1.20 -1.69
N ASN A 101 5.80 -2.49 -1.85
CA ASN A 101 5.72 -3.16 -3.16
C ASN A 101 4.30 -3.17 -3.75
N LEU A 102 3.31 -2.63 -3.04
CA LEU A 102 1.94 -2.56 -3.52
C LEU A 102 1.73 -1.28 -4.32
N ILE A 103 1.03 -1.40 -5.45
CA ILE A 103 0.52 -0.26 -6.18
C ILE A 103 -0.89 0.01 -5.68
N THR A 104 -1.07 1.18 -5.07
CA THR A 104 -2.36 1.58 -4.48
C THR A 104 -3.21 2.33 -5.50
N GLY A 105 -4.29 1.69 -5.91
CA GLY A 105 -5.36 2.33 -6.63
C GLY A 105 -6.29 3.10 -5.70
N GLY A 106 -6.82 4.24 -6.13
CA GLY A 106 -7.84 4.90 -5.32
C GLY A 106 -8.60 6.00 -6.04
N ASN A 107 -9.84 6.18 -5.62
CA ASN A 107 -10.73 7.26 -6.04
C ASN A 107 -11.26 8.01 -4.81
N VAL A 108 -11.68 9.26 -4.97
CA VAL A 108 -12.29 10.06 -3.91
C VAL A 108 -13.73 9.58 -3.73
N MET A 109 -14.10 9.24 -2.49
CA MET A 109 -15.41 8.72 -2.14
C MET A 109 -15.93 9.37 -0.86
N PRO A 110 -17.21 9.76 -0.81
CA PRO A 110 -17.83 10.22 0.43
C PRO A 110 -17.95 9.05 1.41
N VAL A 111 -17.62 9.26 2.69
CA VAL A 111 -17.76 8.22 3.72
C VAL A 111 -19.20 7.69 3.90
N ASN A 112 -20.20 8.43 3.43
CA ASN A 112 -21.62 8.07 3.56
C ASN A 112 -22.16 7.23 2.39
N SER A 113 -21.35 6.91 1.36
CA SER A 113 -21.79 6.08 0.22
C SER A 113 -21.86 4.59 0.52
N THR A 114 -21.52 4.16 1.74
CA THR A 114 -21.50 2.73 2.12
C THR A 114 -22.84 2.03 1.98
N SER A 115 -23.96 2.77 2.03
CA SER A 115 -25.30 2.20 1.84
C SER A 115 -25.68 1.95 0.38
N SER A 116 -24.96 2.54 -0.57
CA SER A 116 -25.15 2.37 -2.01
C SER A 116 -23.77 2.45 -2.69
N PRO A 117 -22.93 1.43 -2.47
CA PRO A 117 -21.58 1.42 -3.01
C PRO A 117 -21.62 1.43 -4.54
N GLY A 118 -20.78 2.26 -5.16
CA GLY A 118 -20.47 2.09 -6.58
C GLY A 118 -19.50 0.92 -6.77
N ALA A 119 -19.32 0.48 -8.02
CA ALA A 119 -18.49 -0.67 -8.37
C ALA A 119 -17.10 -0.67 -7.68
N MET A 120 -16.39 0.45 -7.71
CA MET A 120 -15.07 0.58 -7.07
C MET A 120 -15.11 0.34 -5.55
N LEU A 121 -16.14 0.84 -4.86
CA LEU A 121 -16.28 0.66 -3.41
C LEU A 121 -16.66 -0.79 -3.09
N GLU A 122 -17.54 -1.40 -3.89
CA GLU A 122 -17.96 -2.79 -3.77
C GLU A 122 -16.76 -3.75 -3.94
N THR A 123 -15.97 -3.57 -4.99
CA THR A 123 -14.72 -4.32 -5.20
C THR A 123 -13.73 -4.11 -4.06
N THR A 124 -13.57 -2.88 -3.57
CA THR A 124 -12.68 -2.60 -2.43
C THR A 124 -13.16 -3.29 -1.14
N GLN A 125 -14.48 -3.35 -0.91
CA GLN A 125 -15.07 -4.03 0.23
C GLN A 125 -14.91 -5.55 0.12
N GLU A 126 -15.13 -6.12 -1.06
CA GLU A 126 -14.94 -7.56 -1.32
C GLU A 126 -13.51 -8.00 -0.98
N ILE A 127 -12.50 -7.26 -1.46
CA ILE A 127 -11.09 -7.51 -1.16
C ILE A 127 -10.82 -7.41 0.35
N ALA A 128 -11.39 -6.39 1.01
CA ALA A 128 -11.20 -6.18 2.44
C ALA A 128 -11.82 -7.27 3.31
N MET A 129 -12.90 -7.92 2.84
CA MET A 129 -13.56 -9.02 3.53
C MET A 129 -12.89 -10.38 3.30
N ALA A 130 -12.00 -10.48 2.31
CA ALA A 130 -11.31 -11.72 2.01
C ALA A 130 -10.38 -12.15 3.16
N GLU A 131 -10.22 -13.46 3.35
CA GLU A 131 -9.28 -14.04 4.31
C GLU A 131 -7.85 -14.07 3.75
N LYS A 132 -7.73 -14.14 2.42
CA LYS A 132 -6.47 -14.34 1.68
C LYS A 132 -6.39 -13.35 0.53
N SER A 133 -5.20 -13.21 -0.03
CA SER A 133 -4.98 -12.37 -1.21
C SER A 133 -5.86 -12.83 -2.38
N VAL A 134 -6.43 -11.87 -3.10
CA VAL A 134 -7.34 -12.07 -4.21
C VAL A 134 -6.75 -11.40 -5.45
N ASP A 135 -6.81 -12.07 -6.60
CA ASP A 135 -6.34 -11.48 -7.86
C ASP A 135 -7.32 -10.40 -8.34
N VAL A 136 -6.76 -9.23 -8.61
CA VAL A 136 -7.51 -8.05 -9.04
C VAL A 136 -6.90 -7.45 -10.30
N GLU A 137 -7.75 -6.81 -11.08
CA GLU A 137 -7.38 -6.01 -12.25
C GLU A 137 -7.67 -4.54 -11.95
N LEU A 138 -6.66 -3.69 -12.14
CA LEU A 138 -6.74 -2.25 -11.90
C LEU A 138 -6.36 -1.48 -13.17
N ASP A 139 -7.29 -0.67 -13.67
CA ASP A 139 -7.08 0.26 -14.78
C ASP A 139 -6.79 1.67 -14.23
N PHE A 140 -5.60 2.20 -14.51
CA PHE A 140 -5.21 3.53 -14.03
C PHE A 140 -5.56 4.63 -15.04
N ALA A 141 -6.03 5.77 -14.54
CA ALA A 141 -6.32 6.95 -15.36
C ALA A 141 -5.06 7.54 -16.03
N LYS A 142 -3.90 7.35 -15.37
CA LYS A 142 -2.59 7.75 -15.87
C LYS A 142 -1.58 6.65 -15.53
N PRO A 143 -0.56 6.43 -16.38
CA PRO A 143 0.47 5.46 -16.07
C PRO A 143 1.20 5.77 -14.77
N ILE A 144 1.38 4.75 -13.93
CA ILE A 144 2.04 4.84 -12.63
C ILE A 144 3.51 4.46 -12.78
N MET A 145 4.38 5.35 -12.30
CA MET A 145 5.82 5.12 -12.30
C MET A 145 6.18 4.21 -11.13
N VAL A 146 6.60 2.98 -11.44
CA VAL A 146 7.07 1.99 -10.48
C VAL A 146 8.60 2.03 -10.38
N GLY A 147 9.15 1.43 -9.31
CA GLY A 147 10.59 1.40 -9.05
C GLY A 147 11.19 2.71 -8.53
N ARG A 148 10.34 3.64 -8.07
CA ARG A 148 10.78 4.76 -7.21
C ARG A 148 10.91 4.27 -5.77
N ASN A 149 11.75 4.93 -4.99
CA ASN A 149 11.81 4.67 -3.55
C ASN A 149 10.40 4.83 -2.95
N PRO A 150 9.93 3.86 -2.15
CA PRO A 150 8.65 3.95 -1.48
C PRO A 150 8.60 5.23 -0.63
N THR A 151 7.39 5.78 -0.51
CA THR A 151 7.20 6.92 0.36
C THR A 151 7.38 6.47 1.80
N PHE A 152 8.24 7.16 2.54
CA PHE A 152 8.53 6.83 3.92
C PHE A 152 8.53 8.11 4.76
N ASP A 153 7.70 8.11 5.79
CA ASP A 153 7.65 9.10 6.86
C ASP A 153 7.71 8.32 8.19
N SER A 154 8.20 8.98 9.22
CA SER A 154 8.16 8.55 10.62
C SER A 154 6.78 8.21 11.19
N MET A 155 5.70 8.62 10.52
CA MET A 155 4.33 8.44 11.00
C MET A 155 3.53 7.41 10.18
N SER A 156 4.06 6.94 9.06
CA SER A 156 3.34 6.02 8.16
C SER A 156 4.21 4.82 7.81
N THR A 157 3.55 3.70 7.52
CA THR A 157 4.22 2.60 6.86
C THR A 157 4.79 3.05 5.51
N PRO A 158 5.88 2.44 5.03
CA PRO A 158 6.34 2.65 3.68
C PRO A 158 5.23 2.31 2.69
N LEU A 159 4.81 3.26 1.86
CA LEU A 159 3.80 3.02 0.83
C LEU A 159 4.44 2.99 -0.54
N GLY A 160 3.97 2.06 -1.37
CA GLY A 160 4.35 2.00 -2.77
C GLY A 160 3.71 3.10 -3.62
N PRO A 161 3.86 3.01 -4.95
CA PRO A 161 3.26 3.94 -5.90
C PRO A 161 1.74 3.99 -5.77
N SER A 162 1.14 5.15 -6.07
CA SER A 162 -0.32 5.29 -6.05
C SER A 162 -0.84 6.02 -7.27
N GLY A 163 -2.06 5.69 -7.67
CA GLY A 163 -2.68 6.12 -8.93
C GLY A 163 -4.18 6.29 -8.84
N GLU A 164 -4.75 7.23 -9.59
CA GLU A 164 -6.19 7.29 -9.80
C GLU A 164 -6.63 6.09 -10.65
N VAL A 165 -7.67 5.39 -10.20
CA VAL A 165 -8.19 4.19 -10.85
C VAL A 165 -9.53 4.50 -11.52
N LEU A 166 -9.64 4.08 -12.78
CA LEU A 166 -10.86 4.17 -13.58
C LEU A 166 -11.78 2.96 -13.32
N ARG A 167 -11.18 1.78 -13.19
CA ARG A 167 -11.88 0.51 -12.95
C ARG A 167 -11.05 -0.40 -12.07
N ALA A 168 -11.70 -1.04 -11.12
CA ALA A 168 -11.15 -2.15 -10.35
C ALA A 168 -12.12 -3.32 -10.44
N GLU A 169 -11.59 -4.53 -10.61
CA GLU A 169 -12.39 -5.75 -10.65
C GLU A 169 -11.65 -6.90 -9.95
N VAL A 170 -12.40 -7.71 -9.22
CA VAL A 170 -11.90 -8.98 -8.67
C VAL A 170 -12.01 -10.02 -9.78
N VAL A 171 -10.86 -10.58 -10.18
CA VAL A 171 -10.77 -11.61 -11.24
C VAL A 171 -10.59 -13.00 -10.62
N GLY A 172 -10.03 -13.07 -9.40
CA GLY A 172 -9.85 -14.30 -8.64
C GLY A 172 -11.02 -14.66 -7.71
N HIS A 173 -10.89 -15.78 -7.00
CA HIS A 173 -11.88 -16.19 -6.01
C HIS A 173 -11.60 -15.56 -4.63
N ALA A 174 -12.47 -14.65 -4.18
CA ALA A 174 -12.44 -14.12 -2.82
C ALA A 174 -12.97 -15.13 -1.79
N SER A 175 -12.11 -15.58 -0.87
CA SER A 175 -12.51 -16.46 0.24
C SER A 175 -12.96 -15.61 1.42
N ILE A 176 -14.27 -15.41 1.59
CA ILE A 176 -14.82 -14.57 2.67
C ILE A 176 -15.33 -15.46 3.82
N PRO A 177 -14.84 -15.27 5.07
CA PRO A 177 -15.36 -16.00 6.22
C PRO A 177 -16.81 -15.61 6.52
N ARG A 178 -17.65 -16.60 6.86
CA ARG A 178 -19.08 -16.39 7.20
C ARG A 178 -19.35 -15.34 8.30
N LYS A 179 -18.37 -15.09 9.18
CA LYS A 179 -18.49 -14.09 10.25
C LYS A 179 -18.54 -12.65 9.72
N VAL A 180 -18.02 -12.43 8.52
CA VAL A 180 -17.88 -11.11 7.88
C VAL A 180 -18.92 -10.91 6.78
N ASP A 181 -19.42 -12.01 6.21
CA ASP A 181 -20.42 -12.06 5.12
C ASP A 181 -21.87 -11.74 5.56
N SER A 182 -22.07 -11.04 6.70
CA SER A 182 -23.38 -10.85 7.34
C SER A 182 -23.86 -9.41 7.33
#